data_AF-A0A2G9TT95-F1
#
_entry.id   AF-A0A2G9TT95-F1
#
_cell.length_a   1.000
_cell.length_b   1.000
_cell.length_c   1.000
_cell.angle_alpha   90.00
_cell.angle_beta   90.00
_cell.angle_gamma   90.00
#
_symmetry.space_group_name_H-M   'P 1'
#
loop_
_entity.id
_entity.type
_entity.pdbx_description
1 polymer ?
#
loop_
_entity_poly.entity_id
_entity_poly.type
_entity_poly.pdbx_seq_one_letter_code
_entity_poly.pdbx_strand_id
1 'polypeptide(L)'
;MTEGAQQALRRIMENYSETTRFALACNQSDKIIEPVQSRCAILRFHKLTDAQLAHRLEEVCKAEKVSSISRSVRYLSSFFFQQPLPLRGASIHFSNFFAVFFLLL
;
A
#
# COMPACT_ATOMS: atom_id res chain seq x y z
N MET A 1 -8.69 9.42 10.06
CA MET A 1 -8.34 10.85 10.16
C MET A 1 -9.63 11.64 10.19
N THR A 2 -9.82 12.53 11.17
CA THR A 2 -11.02 13.37 11.23
C THR A 2 -11.03 14.38 10.08
N GLU A 3 -12.20 14.83 9.64
CA GLU A 3 -12.32 15.78 8.53
C GLU A 3 -11.57 17.09 8.80
N GLY A 4 -11.65 17.62 10.02
CA GLY A 4 -10.92 18.83 10.42
C GLY A 4 -9.39 18.70 10.24
N ALA A 5 -8.82 17.53 10.55
CA ALA A 5 -7.41 17.29 10.33
C ALA A 5 -7.05 17.22 8.83
N GLN A 6 -7.93 16.65 8.00
CA GLN A 6 -7.73 16.63 6.55
C GLN A 6 -7.76 18.04 5.95
N GLN A 7 -8.67 18.91 6.44
CA GLN A 7 -8.75 20.30 6.01
C GLN A 7 -7.51 21.11 6.40
N ALA A 8 -6.95 20.86 7.58
CA ALA A 8 -5.68 21.45 7.99
C ALA A 8 -4.52 20.97 7.09
N LEU A 9 -4.46 19.66 6.81
CA LEU A 9 -3.45 19.07 5.92
C LEU A 9 -3.50 19.68 4.52
N ARG A 10 -4.70 19.86 3.95
CA ARG A 10 -4.90 20.53 2.66
C ARG A 10 -4.21 21.91 2.63
N ARG A 11 -4.39 22.73 3.67
CA ARG A 11 -3.77 24.06 3.74
C ARG A 11 -2.24 23.97 3.80
N ILE A 12 -1.70 23.01 4.55
CA ILE A 12 -0.26 22.77 4.63
C ILE A 12 0.30 22.36 3.26
N MET A 13 -0.41 21.48 2.55
CA MET A 13 -0.02 21.06 1.21
C MET A 13 -0.04 22.21 0.20
N GLU A 14 -0.98 23.15 0.31
CA GLU A 14 -1.02 24.35 -0.52
C GLU A 14 0.16 25.30 -0.20
N ASN A 15 0.39 25.60 1.08
CA ASN A 15 1.40 26.57 1.52
C ASN A 15 2.85 26.12 1.27
N TYR A 16 3.13 24.82 1.36
CA TYR A 16 4.48 24.27 1.24
C TYR A 16 4.68 23.40 0.00
N SER A 17 3.85 23.59 -1.01
CA SER A 17 3.88 22.83 -2.26
C SER A 17 5.23 22.94 -2.98
N GLU A 18 5.88 24.10 -2.92
CA GLU A 18 7.17 24.33 -3.60
C GLU A 18 8.33 23.59 -2.92
N THR A 19 8.39 23.62 -1.58
CA THR A 19 9.54 23.11 -0.82
C THR A 19 9.39 21.65 -0.37
N THR A 20 8.15 21.14 -0.30
CA THR A 20 7.86 19.85 0.35
C THR A 20 6.98 18.99 -0.55
N ARG A 21 7.36 17.73 -0.75
CA ARG A 21 6.53 16.72 -1.42
C ARG A 21 5.88 15.81 -0.39
N PHE A 22 4.58 15.59 -0.57
CA PHE A 22 3.77 14.77 0.32
C PHE A 22 3.53 13.39 -0.31
N ALA A 23 3.61 12.35 0.51
CA ALA A 23 3.21 11.00 0.16
C ALA A 23 2.19 10.51 1.20
N LEU A 24 0.94 10.31 0.76
CA LEU A 24 -0.12 9.80 1.64
C LEU A 24 -0.39 8.35 1.29
N ALA A 25 -0.36 7.47 2.29
CA ALA A 25 -0.64 6.05 2.18
C ALA A 25 -2.02 5.76 2.81
N CYS A 26 -2.97 5.30 2.01
CA CYS A 26 -4.28 4.90 2.54
C CYS A 26 -4.83 3.66 1.83
N ASN A 27 -5.59 2.85 2.58
CA ASN A 27 -6.26 1.64 2.04
C ASN A 27 -7.65 1.93 1.46
N GLN A 28 -8.21 3.11 1.75
CA GLN A 28 -9.55 3.52 1.33
C GLN A 28 -9.48 4.97 0.85
N SER A 29 -9.37 5.15 -0.47
CA SER A 29 -9.31 6.48 -1.08
C SER A 29 -10.56 7.29 -0.80
N ASP A 30 -11.72 6.65 -0.69
CA ASP A 30 -13.02 7.31 -0.52
C ASP A 30 -13.14 8.06 0.82
N LYS A 31 -12.28 7.73 1.79
CA LYS A 31 -12.18 8.43 3.08
C LYS A 31 -11.29 9.67 3.06
N ILE A 32 -10.63 9.94 1.93
CA ILE A 32 -9.82 11.14 1.71
C ILE A 32 -10.70 12.19 1.05
N ILE A 33 -10.70 13.42 1.59
CA ILE A 33 -11.47 14.52 1.03
C ILE A 33 -11.05 14.80 -0.43
N GLU A 34 -12.03 15.11 -1.28
CA GLU A 34 -11.83 15.43 -2.71
C GLU A 34 -10.74 16.48 -2.97
N PRO A 35 -10.60 17.56 -2.16
CA PRO A 35 -9.54 18.55 -2.36
C PRO A 35 -8.11 17.98 -2.27
N VAL A 36 -7.87 16.95 -1.46
CA VAL A 36 -6.54 16.33 -1.40
C VAL A 36 -6.33 15.41 -2.60
N GLN A 37 -7.38 14.70 -3.03
CA GLN A 37 -7.33 13.80 -4.18
C GLN A 37 -7.04 14.55 -5.48
N SER A 38 -7.69 15.69 -5.72
CA SER A 38 -7.53 16.45 -6.97
C SER A 38 -6.14 17.06 -7.16
N ARG A 39 -5.38 17.26 -6.08
CA ARG A 39 -4.03 17.85 -6.09
C ARG A 39 -2.90 16.84 -6.23
N CYS A 40 -3.23 15.55 -6.22
CA CYS A 40 -2.25 14.49 -6.10
C CYS A 40 -2.43 13.42 -7.18
N ALA A 41 -1.32 12.89 -7.67
CA ALA A 41 -1.33 11.68 -8.49
C ALA A 41 -1.76 10.49 -7.64
N ILE A 42 -2.81 9.77 -8.06
CA ILE A 42 -3.31 8.59 -7.35
C ILE A 42 -2.67 7.33 -7.92
N LEU A 43 -1.76 6.73 -7.18
CA LEU A 43 -1.16 5.45 -7.54
C LEU A 43 -1.93 4.32 -6.87
N ARG A 44 -2.70 3.55 -7.65
CA ARG A 44 -3.49 2.41 -7.18
C ARG A 44 -2.67 1.12 -7.24
N PHE A 45 -2.34 0.56 -6.09
CA PHE A 45 -1.70 -0.76 -6.01
C PHE A 45 -2.75 -1.86 -6.04
N HIS A 46 -2.56 -2.80 -6.95
CA HIS A 46 -3.37 -4.01 -7.07
C HIS A 46 -2.70 -5.16 -6.33
N LYS A 47 -3.46 -6.21 -6.03
CA LYS A 47 -2.89 -7.46 -5.51
C LYS A 47 -1.87 -8.01 -6.50
N LEU A 48 -0.75 -8.50 -5.97
CA LEU A 48 0.26 -9.21 -6.74
C LEU A 48 -0.34 -10.52 -7.29
N THR A 49 0.07 -10.90 -8.49
CA THR A 49 -0.31 -12.21 -9.05
C THR A 49 0.46 -13.34 -8.36
N ASP A 50 -0.11 -14.55 -8.35
CA ASP A 50 0.54 -15.73 -7.76
C ASP A 50 1.92 -15.99 -8.35
N ALA A 51 2.10 -15.74 -9.66
CA ALA A 51 3.38 -15.88 -10.35
C ALA A 51 4.43 -14.87 -9.82
N GLN A 52 4.06 -13.61 -9.65
CA GLN A 52 4.95 -12.58 -9.09
C GLN A 52 5.32 -12.88 -7.64
N LEU A 53 4.35 -13.37 -6.85
CA LEU A 53 4.57 -13.76 -5.47
C LEU A 53 5.51 -14.97 -5.36
N ALA A 54 5.28 -16.01 -6.17
CA ALA A 54 6.13 -17.19 -6.22
C ALA A 54 7.58 -16.84 -6.61
N HIS A 55 7.76 -16.01 -7.64
CA HIS A 55 9.09 -15.53 -8.03
C HIS A 55 9.79 -14.80 -6.89
N ARG A 56 9.10 -13.89 -6.20
CA ARG A 56 9.71 -13.14 -5.09
C ARG A 56 10.03 -14.04 -3.89
N LEU A 57 9.19 -15.03 -3.61
CA LEU A 57 9.45 -16.03 -2.57
C LEU A 57 10.66 -16.90 -2.90
N GLU A 58 10.84 -17.30 -4.17
CA GLU A 58 12.03 -18.04 -4.60
C GLU A 58 13.32 -17.23 -4.40
N GLU A 59 13.30 -15.94 -4.73
CA GLU A 59 14.44 -15.04 -4.48
C GLU A 59 14.79 -14.96 -2.99
N VAL A 60 13.79 -14.82 -2.12
CA VAL A 60 13.99 -14.78 -0.66
C VAL A 60 14.52 -16.12 -0.15
N CYS A 61 13.97 -17.26 -0.60
CA CYS A 61 14.46 -18.58 -0.19
C CYS A 61 15.92 -18.81 -0.61
N LYS A 62 16.32 -18.35 -1.80
CA LYS A 62 17.71 -18.41 -2.26
C LYS A 62 18.63 -17.55 -1.38
N ALA A 63 18.21 -16.34 -1.02
CA ALA A 63 18.97 -15.44 -0.16
C ALA A 63 19.15 -16.01 1.25
N GLU A 64 18.08 -16.57 1.83
CA GLU A 64 18.07 -17.15 3.17
C GLU A 64 18.61 -18.60 3.23
N LYS A 65 19.07 -19.15 2.09
CA LYS A 65 19.57 -20.53 1.95
C LYS A 65 18.58 -21.59 2.46
N VAL A 66 17.28 -21.31 2.35
CA VAL A 66 16.23 -22.26 2.71
C VAL A 66 16.01 -23.20 1.55
N SER A 67 16.13 -24.51 1.79
CA SER A 67 15.82 -25.54 0.81
C SER A 67 14.35 -25.44 0.41
N SER A 68 14.08 -24.85 -0.75
CA SER A 68 12.74 -24.54 -1.24
C SER A 68 11.94 -25.82 -1.47
N ILE A 69 11.10 -26.20 -0.52
CA ILE A 69 10.04 -27.19 -0.76
C ILE A 69 9.02 -26.47 -1.65
N SER A 70 8.98 -26.78 -2.95
CA SER A 70 8.08 -26.18 -3.94
C SER A 70 6.60 -26.25 -3.52
N ARG A 71 6.26 -27.17 -2.61
CA ARG A 71 4.94 -27.28 -1.96
C ARG A 71 4.68 -26.14 -0.97
N SER A 72 5.67 -25.74 -0.17
CA SER A 72 5.56 -24.68 0.84
C SER A 72 5.33 -23.31 0.21
N VAL A 73 5.96 -23.01 -0.93
CA VAL A 73 5.76 -21.75 -1.66
C VAL A 73 4.32 -21.63 -2.17
N ARG A 74 3.74 -22.71 -2.71
CA ARG A 74 2.32 -22.73 -3.11
C ARG A 74 1.37 -22.62 -1.91
N TYR A 75 1.69 -23.27 -0.80
CA TYR A 75 0.89 -23.15 0.42
C TYR A 75 0.94 -21.72 0.98
N LEU A 76 2.11 -21.08 0.96
CA LEU A 76 2.26 -19.69 1.38
C LEU A 76 1.51 -18.76 0.43
N SER A 77 1.60 -18.94 -0.89
CA SER A 77 0.83 -18.11 -1.82
C SER A 77 -0.68 -18.24 -1.58
N SER A 78 -1.19 -19.46 -1.36
CA SER A 78 -2.60 -19.68 -1.00
C SER A 78 -2.95 -19.09 0.38
N PHE A 79 -2.09 -19.24 1.38
CA PHE A 79 -2.31 -18.75 2.75
C PHE A 79 -2.33 -17.21 2.82
N PHE A 80 -1.41 -16.53 2.13
CA PHE A 80 -1.35 -15.07 2.08
C PHE A 80 -2.61 -14.47 1.41
N PHE A 81 -3.29 -15.21 0.53
CA PHE A 81 -4.54 -14.78 -0.09
C PHE A 81 -5.79 -15.09 0.74
N GLN A 82 -5.75 -16.09 1.62
CA GLN A 82 -6.91 -16.56 2.40
C GLN A 82 -6.95 -16.12 3.86
N GLN A 83 -5.88 -15.51 4.39
CA GLN A 83 -5.86 -15.02 5.77
C GLN A 83 -5.61 -13.52 5.84
N PRO A 84 -6.43 -12.73 6.57
CA PRO A 84 -6.05 -11.38 6.96
C PRO A 84 -4.87 -11.48 7.92
N LEU A 85 -3.65 -11.24 7.42
CA LEU A 85 -2.46 -11.23 8.25
C LEU A 85 -2.56 -10.12 9.30
N PRO A 86 -2.42 -10.43 10.61
CA PRO A 86 -2.33 -9.42 11.65
C PRO A 86 -0.89 -8.91 11.71
N LEU A 87 -0.43 -8.21 10.68
CA LEU A 87 0.79 -7.42 10.79
C LEU A 87 0.45 -6.18 11.64
N ARG A 88 0.62 -6.32 12.96
CA ARG A 88 0.61 -5.27 14.00
C ARG A 88 -0.36 -4.10 13.71
N GLY A 89 -1.62 -4.25 14.15
CA GLY A 89 -2.52 -3.12 14.38
C GLY A 89 -3.00 -2.32 13.16
N ALA A 90 -2.47 -2.58 11.98
CA ALA A 90 -3.01 -2.10 10.72
C ALA A 90 -3.69 -3.28 10.02
N SER A 91 -5.01 -3.37 10.11
CA SER A 91 -5.81 -4.20 9.18
C SER A 91 -5.62 -3.65 7.77
N ILE A 92 -4.49 -4.00 7.15
CA ILE A 92 -4.31 -3.89 5.71
C ILE A 92 -5.10 -5.06 5.16
N HIS A 93 -6.41 -4.86 5.02
CA HIS A 93 -7.24 -5.72 4.21
C HIS A 93 -6.59 -5.72 2.82
N PHE A 94 -5.86 -6.80 2.48
CA PHE A 94 -5.16 -6.97 1.21
C PHE A 94 -6.10 -6.83 0.00
N SER A 95 -7.42 -6.81 0.23
CA SER A 95 -8.48 -6.51 -0.72
C SER A 95 -8.52 -5.06 -1.22
N ASN A 96 -8.00 -4.06 -0.50
CA ASN A 96 -8.29 -2.67 -0.83
C ASN A 96 -7.04 -1.85 -1.17
N PHE A 97 -7.02 -1.43 -2.43
CA PHE A 97 -6.32 -0.29 -3.02
C PHE A 97 -5.48 0.52 -2.03
N PHE A 98 -4.18 0.26 -2.00
CA PHE A 98 -3.26 1.24 -1.46
C PHE A 98 -3.20 2.40 -2.47
N ALA A 99 -3.56 3.60 -2.05
CA ALA A 99 -3.37 4.81 -2.84
C ALA A 99 -2.16 5.56 -2.27
N VAL A 100 -1.15 5.80 -3.11
CA VAL A 100 -0.09 6.77 -2.82
C VAL A 100 -0.41 8.04 -3.57
N PHE A 101 -0.57 9.14 -2.83
CA PHE A 101 -0.81 10.47 -3.37
C PHE A 101 0.51 11.24 -3.45
N PHE A 102 0.94 11.64 -4.65
CA PHE A 102 2.12 12.49 -4.84
C PHE A 102 1.69 13.87 -5.35
N LEU A 103 2.11 14.95 -4.69
CA LEU A 103 1.81 16.31 -5.14
C LEU A 103 2.57 16.59 -6.45
N LEU A 104 1.85 16.97 -7.52
CA LEU A 104 2.38 17.11 -8.89
C LEU A 104 2.89 18.52 -9.23
N LEU A 105 3.03 19.42 -8.25
CA LEU A 105 3.60 20.76 -8.44
C LEU A 105 5.14 20.70 -8.45
#